data_AF-L8LLX3-F1
#
_entry.id   AF-L8LLX3-F1
#
_cell.length_a   1.000
_cell.length_b   1.000
_cell.length_c   1.000
_cell.angle_alpha   90.00
_cell.angle_beta   90.00
_cell.angle_gamma   90.00
#
_symmetry.space_group_name_H-M   'P 1'
#
loop_
_entity.id
_entity.type
_entity.pdbx_description
1 polymer ?
#
loop_
_entity_poly.entity_id
_entity_poly.type
_entity_poly.pdbx_seq_one_letter_code
_entity_poly.pdbx_strand_id
1 'polypeptide(L)'
;MVKARKNNLIVVELTEKLWIYTEITLENHAALRSGFAGYPANPRWNVTKYLAWKQGYQWREELSQGKLVVSQSNSQLIGATEIKVTSTAKFTFPQWRKKATVTQEILLSS
;
A
#
# COMPACT_ATOMS: atom_id res chain seq x y z
N MET A 1 4.48 17.53 -29.04
CA MET A 1 3.32 17.80 -28.16
C MET A 1 2.98 16.53 -27.40
N VAL A 2 3.41 16.39 -26.14
CA VAL A 2 3.02 15.26 -25.29
C VAL A 2 1.65 15.58 -24.71
N LYS A 3 0.62 14.87 -25.16
CA LYS A 3 -0.75 15.01 -24.67
C LYS A 3 -0.80 14.43 -23.26
N ALA A 4 -0.79 15.29 -22.24
CA ALA A 4 -1.00 14.88 -20.85
C ALA A 4 -2.32 14.11 -20.77
N ARG A 5 -2.26 12.81 -20.44
CA ARG A 5 -3.47 12.04 -20.14
C ARG A 5 -4.09 12.68 -18.91
N LYS A 6 -5.38 13.00 -18.99
CA LYS A 6 -6.16 13.47 -17.84
C LYS A 6 -6.20 12.28 -16.88
N ASN A 7 -5.27 12.27 -15.92
CA ASN A 7 -5.21 11.22 -14.91
C ASN A 7 -6.43 11.38 -14.01
N ASN A 8 -7.51 10.64 -14.29
CA ASN A 8 -8.70 10.54 -13.45
C ASN A 8 -8.36 9.67 -12.22
N LEU A 9 -7.40 10.15 -11.43
CA LEU A 9 -7.01 9.52 -10.19
C LEU A 9 -8.12 9.77 -9.16
N ILE A 10 -8.74 8.69 -8.71
CA ILE A 10 -9.74 8.70 -7.67
C ILE A 10 -9.02 8.53 -6.32
N VAL A 11 -9.38 9.37 -5.35
CA VAL A 11 -8.89 9.24 -3.97
C VAL A 11 -9.64 8.11 -3.28
N VAL A 12 -8.90 7.16 -2.71
CA VAL A 12 -9.45 6.04 -1.94
C VAL A 12 -8.82 6.01 -0.57
N GLU A 13 -9.66 6.03 0.46
CA GLU A 13 -9.24 5.76 1.82
C GLU A 13 -9.07 4.25 2.00
N LEU A 14 -7.82 3.80 2.19
CA LEU A 14 -7.51 2.38 2.46
C LEU A 14 -7.74 2.03 3.94
N THR A 15 -7.41 2.96 4.84
CA THR A 15 -7.61 2.90 6.30
C THR A 15 -7.81 4.32 6.83
N GLU A 16 -8.22 4.49 8.10
CA GLU A 16 -8.54 5.77 8.76
C GLU A 16 -7.47 6.89 8.63
N LYS A 17 -6.25 6.55 8.21
CA LYS A 17 -5.13 7.50 8.06
C LYS A 17 -4.31 7.26 6.78
N LEU A 18 -4.88 6.60 5.77
CA LEU A 18 -4.15 6.25 4.56
C LEU A 18 -5.02 6.41 3.33
N TRP A 19 -4.55 7.24 2.42
CA TRP A 19 -5.24 7.59 1.18
C TRP A 19 -4.33 7.25 0.01
N ILE A 20 -4.94 6.84 -1.10
CA ILE A 20 -4.22 6.59 -2.34
C ILE A 20 -4.93 7.27 -3.50
N TYR A 21 -4.15 7.63 -4.50
CA TYR A 21 -4.64 7.97 -5.81
C TYR A 21 -4.58 6.73 -6.69
N THR A 22 -5.72 6.33 -7.25
CA THR A 22 -5.79 5.14 -8.09
C THR A 22 -6.75 5.34 -9.25
N GLU A 23 -6.48 4.67 -10.35
CA GLU A 23 -7.39 4.59 -11.50
C GLU A 23 -8.47 3.49 -11.29
N ILE A 24 -8.40 2.75 -10.18
CA ILE A 24 -9.40 1.75 -9.83
C ILE A 24 -10.75 2.43 -9.58
N THR A 25 -11.76 1.96 -10.29
CA THR A 25 -13.14 2.46 -10.19
C THR A 25 -13.75 2.23 -8.81
N LEU A 26 -14.67 3.13 -8.40
CA LEU A 26 -15.31 3.13 -7.08
C LEU A 26 -15.95 1.79 -6.69
N GLU A 27 -16.58 1.13 -7.66
CA GLU A 27 -17.17 -0.21 -7.53
C GLU A 27 -16.19 -1.29 -7.03
N ASN A 28 -14.89 -1.09 -7.26
CA ASN A 28 -13.84 -2.06 -6.94
C ASN A 28 -13.05 -1.68 -5.67
N HIS A 29 -13.35 -0.53 -5.05
CA HIS A 29 -12.66 -0.07 -3.83
C HIS A 29 -12.88 -1.00 -2.64
N ALA A 30 -14.04 -1.65 -2.54
CA ALA A 30 -14.28 -2.64 -1.49
C ALA A 30 -13.32 -3.85 -1.60
N ALA A 31 -13.06 -4.32 -2.82
CA ALA A 31 -12.11 -5.40 -3.08
C ALA A 31 -10.67 -4.94 -2.81
N LEU A 32 -10.32 -3.71 -3.23
CA LEU A 32 -9.04 -3.09 -2.96
C LEU A 32 -8.73 -2.98 -1.46
N ARG A 33 -9.67 -2.42 -0.68
CA ARG A 33 -9.57 -2.27 0.77
C ARG A 33 -9.44 -3.61 1.48
N SER A 34 -10.22 -4.60 1.06
CA SER A 34 -10.16 -5.93 1.68
C SER A 34 -8.83 -6.65 1.42
N GLY A 35 -8.26 -6.49 0.22
CA GLY A 35 -6.91 -6.97 -0.08
C GLY A 35 -5.86 -6.28 0.79
N PHE A 36 -5.94 -4.96 0.91
CA PHE A 36 -5.02 -4.18 1.75
C PHE A 36 -5.14 -4.51 3.25
N ALA A 37 -6.34 -4.83 3.74
CA ALA A 37 -6.56 -5.29 5.11
C ALA A 37 -6.08 -6.73 5.35
N GLY A 38 -5.83 -7.51 4.28
CA GLY A 38 -5.37 -8.90 4.37
C GLY A 38 -6.50 -9.93 4.48
N TYR A 39 -7.72 -9.59 4.08
CA TYR A 39 -8.81 -10.57 3.99
C TYR A 39 -8.57 -11.55 2.81
N PRO A 40 -9.08 -12.79 2.90
CA PRO A 40 -9.01 -13.72 1.80
C PRO A 40 -9.79 -13.20 0.57
N ALA A 41 -9.38 -13.64 -0.62
CA ALA A 41 -10.10 -13.34 -1.84
C ALA A 41 -11.54 -13.88 -1.78
N ASN A 42 -12.53 -13.05 -2.12
CA ASN A 42 -13.91 -13.50 -2.17
C ASN A 42 -14.17 -14.27 -3.47
N PRO A 43 -14.58 -15.56 -3.42
CA PRO A 43 -14.79 -16.36 -4.62
C PRO A 43 -15.96 -15.86 -5.50
N ARG A 44 -16.83 -14.99 -4.97
CA ARG A 44 -17.94 -14.37 -5.71
C ARG A 44 -17.51 -13.15 -6.53
N TRP A 45 -16.27 -12.71 -6.42
CA TRP A 45 -15.78 -11.56 -7.17
C TRP A 45 -15.52 -11.90 -8.63
N ASN A 46 -15.87 -10.96 -9.50
CA ASN A 46 -15.42 -10.99 -10.88
C ASN A 46 -13.92 -10.70 -10.98
N VAL A 47 -13.36 -10.88 -12.18
CA VAL A 47 -11.93 -10.71 -12.45
C VAL A 47 -11.45 -9.31 -12.04
N THR A 48 -12.21 -8.25 -12.36
CA THR A 48 -11.83 -6.87 -12.04
C THR A 48 -11.72 -6.63 -10.53
N LYS A 49 -12.67 -7.15 -9.74
CA LYS A 49 -12.62 -7.08 -8.28
C LYS A 49 -11.46 -7.90 -7.72
N TYR A 50 -11.21 -9.10 -8.27
CA TYR A 50 -10.07 -9.91 -7.85
C TYR A 50 -8.73 -9.20 -8.13
N LEU A 51 -8.57 -8.54 -9.27
CA LEU A 51 -7.38 -7.74 -9.59
C LEU A 51 -7.22 -6.56 -8.62
N ALA A 52 -8.30 -5.86 -8.29
CA ALA A 52 -8.27 -4.80 -7.29
C ALA A 52 -7.86 -5.34 -5.90
N TRP A 53 -8.41 -6.48 -5.48
CA TRP A 53 -7.98 -7.15 -4.25
C TRP A 53 -6.51 -7.52 -4.27
N LYS A 54 -6.02 -8.12 -5.37
CA LYS A 54 -4.61 -8.49 -5.53
C LYS A 54 -3.69 -7.28 -5.43
N GLN A 55 -4.08 -6.15 -6.00
CA GLN A 55 -3.34 -4.89 -5.90
C GLN A 55 -3.24 -4.40 -4.46
N GLY A 56 -4.35 -4.42 -3.72
CA GLY A 56 -4.37 -4.05 -2.30
C GLY A 56 -3.50 -4.97 -1.45
N TYR A 57 -3.58 -6.28 -1.72
CA TYR A 57 -2.74 -7.29 -1.06
C TYR A 57 -1.25 -7.05 -1.34
N GLN A 58 -0.89 -6.78 -2.59
CA GLN A 58 0.49 -6.45 -2.97
C GLN A 58 1.01 -5.20 -2.26
N TRP A 59 0.22 -4.12 -2.18
CA TRP A 59 0.63 -2.92 -1.45
C TRP A 59 0.85 -3.18 0.03
N ARG A 60 0.03 -4.04 0.65
CA ARG A 60 0.24 -4.47 2.04
C ARG A 60 1.58 -5.20 2.19
N GLU A 61 1.90 -6.11 1.27
CA GLU A 61 3.18 -6.83 1.29
C GLU A 61 4.36 -5.89 1.10
N GLU A 62 4.29 -5.00 0.11
CA GLU A 62 5.35 -4.03 -0.19
C GLU A 62 5.55 -3.02 0.95
N LEU A 63 4.48 -2.59 1.61
CA LEU A 63 4.55 -1.75 2.81
C LEU A 63 5.17 -2.52 3.98
N SER A 64 4.87 -3.82 4.13
CA SER A 64 5.49 -4.66 5.15
C SER A 64 6.98 -4.96 4.88
N GLN A 65 7.40 -4.91 3.61
CA GLN A 65 8.79 -5.06 3.18
C GLN A 65 9.56 -3.73 3.19
N GLY A 66 8.90 -2.62 3.52
CA GLY A 66 9.50 -1.28 3.47
C GLY A 66 9.76 -0.76 2.05
N LYS A 67 9.19 -1.39 1.02
CA LYS A 67 9.24 -0.92 -0.38
C LYS A 67 8.28 0.24 -0.63
N LEU A 68 7.19 0.28 0.13
CA LEU A 68 6.25 1.41 0.18
C LEU A 68 6.26 2.00 1.58
N VAL A 69 6.10 3.32 1.67
CA VAL A 69 5.89 4.02 2.95
C VAL A 69 4.68 4.92 2.88
N VAL A 70 4.20 5.31 4.05
CA VAL A 70 3.18 6.35 4.18
C VAL A 70 3.88 7.69 4.37
N SER A 71 3.68 8.62 3.43
CA SER A 71 4.11 10.01 3.57
C SER A 71 3.38 10.65 4.76
N GLN A 72 4.13 11.19 5.73
CA GLN A 72 3.53 11.88 6.88
C GLN A 72 2.77 13.15 6.47
N SER A 73 3.24 13.85 5.44
CA SER A 73 2.66 15.14 5.03
C SER A 73 1.27 14.99 4.43
N ASN A 74 1.08 13.94 3.63
CA ASN A 74 -0.14 13.78 2.83
C ASN A 74 -0.88 12.47 3.11
N SER A 75 -0.40 11.65 4.06
CA SER A 75 -0.96 10.34 4.39
C SER A 75 -1.13 9.43 3.15
N GLN A 76 -0.16 9.51 2.23
CA GLN A 76 -0.17 8.84 0.93
C GLN A 76 0.83 7.70 0.88
N LEU A 77 0.49 6.66 0.12
CA LEU A 77 1.34 5.50 -0.11
C LEU A 77 2.33 5.81 -1.25
N ILE A 78 3.61 5.96 -0.92
CA ILE A 78 4.67 6.35 -1.86
C ILE A 78 5.78 5.29 -1.92
N GLY A 79 6.51 5.25 -3.04
CA GLY A 79 7.65 4.35 -3.23
C GLY A 79 8.83 4.71 -2.33
N ALA A 80 9.49 3.71 -1.73
CA ALA A 80 10.60 3.95 -0.81
C ALA A 80 11.81 4.65 -1.46
N THR A 81 11.99 4.45 -2.76
CA THR A 81 13.07 5.08 -3.54
C THR A 81 12.86 6.58 -3.75
N GLU A 82 11.61 7.07 -3.63
CA GLU A 82 11.28 8.50 -3.74
C GLU A 82 11.54 9.26 -2.42
N ILE A 83 11.77 8.55 -1.31
CA ILE A 83 12.03 9.13 0.01
C ILE A 83 13.53 9.42 0.21
N LYS A 84 14.16 10.21 -0.68
CA LYS A 84 15.49 10.73 -0.35
C LYS A 84 15.47 11.94 0.58
N VAL A 85 14.30 12.41 1.00
CA VAL A 85 14.19 13.51 1.96
C VAL A 85 13.01 13.29 2.91
N THR A 86 13.32 13.35 4.21
CA THR A 86 12.41 13.57 5.35
C THR A 86 11.81 12.35 6.05
N SER A 87 12.65 11.77 6.91
CA SER A 87 12.42 11.46 8.33
C SER A 87 11.33 10.45 8.76
N THR A 88 11.82 9.33 9.31
CA THR A 88 11.48 8.72 10.60
C THR A 88 10.05 8.90 11.15
N ALA A 89 9.13 8.03 10.73
CA ALA A 89 7.86 7.82 11.41
C ALA A 89 7.67 6.35 11.80
N LYS A 90 7.52 6.09 13.10
CA LYS A 90 7.17 4.76 13.63
C LYS A 90 5.69 4.47 13.35
N PHE A 91 5.39 3.92 12.18
CA PHE A 91 4.06 3.37 11.91
C PHE A 91 3.90 2.06 12.69
N THR A 92 3.03 2.08 13.70
CA THR A 92 2.76 0.89 14.53
C THR A 92 1.57 0.16 13.93
N PHE A 93 1.81 -1.05 13.41
CA PHE A 93 0.77 -1.91 12.88
C PHE A 93 -0.18 -2.38 14.01
N PRO A 94 -1.48 -2.61 13.72
CA PRO A 94 -2.41 -3.21 14.67
C PRO A 94 -1.92 -4.60 15.11
N GLN A 95 -2.12 -4.91 16.39
CA GLN A 95 -1.42 -5.96 17.15
C GLN A 95 -1.76 -7.41 16.77
N TRP A 96 -2.55 -7.67 15.72
CA TRP A 96 -3.00 -9.01 15.32
C TRP A 96 -2.01 -9.77 14.41
N ARG A 97 -0.86 -9.17 14.06
CA ARG A 97 0.22 -9.86 13.32
C ARG A 97 1.31 -10.31 14.30
N LYS A 98 1.60 -11.62 14.33
CA LYS A 98 2.77 -12.17 15.03
C LYS A 98 4.03 -11.45 14.51
N LYS A 99 4.87 -10.99 15.44
CA LYS A 99 6.11 -10.23 15.16
C LYS A 99 6.99 -11.06 14.22
N ALA A 100 7.17 -10.61 12.98
CA ALA A 100 8.28 -11.07 12.16
C ALA A 100 9.47 -10.17 12.50
N THR A 101 10.34 -10.67 13.38
CA THR A 101 11.64 -10.04 13.64
C THR A 101 12.53 -10.35 12.44
N VAL A 102 12.75 -9.37 11.56
CA VAL A 102 13.82 -9.45 10.57
C VAL A 102 15.08 -8.93 11.25
N THR A 103 15.88 -9.85 11.79
CA THR A 103 17.25 -9.57 12.26
C THR A 103 18.13 -9.40 11.02
N GLN A 104 18.50 -8.17 10.69
CA GLN A 104 19.63 -7.93 9.79
C GLN A 104 20.92 -7.99 10.63
N GLU A 105 21.64 -9.10 10.54
CA GLU A 105 23.02 -9.16 11.01
C GLU A 105 23.91 -8.37 10.05
N ILE A 106 24.47 -7.26 10.53
CA ILE A 106 25.51 -6.52 9.84
C ILE A 106 26.83 -7.27 10.13
N LEU A 107 27.29 -8.07 9.17
CA LEU A 107 28.67 -8.54 9.15
C LEU A 107 29.58 -7.41 8.65
N LEU A 108 30.21 -6.69 9.58
CA LEU A 108 31.43 -5.94 9.33
C LEU A 108 32.59 -6.94 9.35
N SER A 109 33.23 -7.16 8.20
CA SER A 109 34.56 -7.78 8.13
C SER A 109 35.60 -6.70 7.85
N SER A 110 36.66 -6.75 8.67
CA SER A 110 37.79 -5.84 8.77
C SER A 110 38.69 -5.79 7.53
#